data_AF-A0AAP9SHK2-F1
#
_entry.id   AF-A0AAP9SHK2-F1
#
_cell.length_a   1.000
_cell.length_b   1.000
_cell.length_c   1.000
_cell.angle_alpha   90.00
_cell.angle_beta   90.00
_cell.angle_gamma   90.00
#
_symmetry.space_group_name_H-M   'P 1'
#
loop_
_entity.id
_entity.type
_entity.pdbx_description
1 polymer ?
#
loop_
_entity_poly.entity_id
_entity_poly.type
_entity_poly.pdbx_seq_one_letter_code
_entity_poly.pdbx_strand_id
1 'polypeptide(L)'
;MPLTSDINSSSFHLGMEVLRAQVAATGRGEFTMGGETVRIEYSPTDGRFLASDGTGGLFTELLLLGFNNGPQALGERMLSILSGSDAGETQSQVTPQDKIYQCKFSVNTESLQCPSDATRCPIILETPEEGVFVKNSDSSAVCTLFDVDALSRVVNDGSVHPLTRAPITPSMIVKPEECKYDPARGSFIIKDS
;
A
#
# COMPACT_ATOMS: atom_id res chain seq x y z
N MET A 1 -4.45 31.91 16.56
CA MET A 1 -5.14 30.61 16.46
C MET A 1 -4.07 29.53 16.53
N PRO A 2 -4.31 28.38 17.18
CA PRO A 2 -3.33 27.30 17.17
C PRO A 2 -3.20 26.76 15.74
N LEU A 3 -1.97 26.54 15.26
CA LEU A 3 -1.69 26.03 13.92
C LEU A 3 -2.47 24.73 13.59
N THR A 4 -2.72 23.92 14.62
CA THR A 4 -3.49 22.67 14.55
C THR A 4 -4.98 22.89 14.28
N SER A 5 -5.56 24.00 14.75
CA SER A 5 -6.95 24.37 14.48
C SER A 5 -7.14 24.85 13.04
N ASP A 6 -6.12 25.49 12.47
CA ASP A 6 -6.17 25.97 11.08
C ASP A 6 -6.09 24.80 10.09
N ILE A 7 -5.29 23.78 10.38
CA ILE A 7 -5.17 22.55 9.56
C ILE A 7 -6.50 21.77 9.50
N ASN A 8 -7.23 21.68 10.62
CA ASN A 8 -8.53 21.00 10.67
C ASN A 8 -9.71 21.89 10.25
N SER A 9 -9.45 23.08 9.72
CA SER A 9 -10.52 24.01 9.35
C SER A 9 -11.19 23.60 8.04
N SER A 10 -12.50 23.86 7.95
CA SER A 10 -13.25 23.69 6.69
C SER A 10 -12.67 24.54 5.56
N SER A 11 -12.12 25.71 5.87
CA SER A 11 -11.44 26.58 4.91
C SER A 11 -10.19 25.95 4.32
N PHE A 12 -9.38 25.26 5.13
CA PHE A 12 -8.22 24.52 4.65
C PHE A 12 -8.64 23.39 3.71
N HIS A 13 -9.64 22.61 4.10
CA HIS A 13 -10.14 21.49 3.32
C HIS A 13 -10.68 21.96 1.96
N LEU A 14 -11.53 22.99 1.97
CA LEU A 14 -12.10 23.57 0.75
C LEU A 14 -11.00 24.16 -0.16
N GLY A 15 -10.01 24.83 0.43
CA GLY A 15 -8.88 25.38 -0.32
C GLY A 15 -8.12 24.30 -1.07
N MET A 16 -7.84 23.17 -0.42
CA MET A 16 -7.16 22.03 -1.04
C MET A 16 -8.00 21.35 -2.12
N GLU A 17 -9.31 21.22 -1.93
CA GLU A 17 -10.20 20.67 -2.95
C GLU A 17 -10.27 21.55 -4.20
N VAL A 18 -10.39 22.87 -4.02
CA VAL A 18 -10.37 23.84 -5.11
C VAL A 18 -9.03 23.79 -5.86
N LEU A 19 -7.93 23.73 -5.12
CA LEU A 19 -6.59 23.63 -5.70
C LEU A 19 -6.41 22.35 -6.53
N ARG A 20 -6.84 21.20 -5.97
CA ARG A 20 -6.82 19.90 -6.66
C ARG A 20 -7.65 19.95 -7.94
N ALA A 21 -8.88 20.49 -7.87
CA ALA A 21 -9.76 20.62 -9.03
C ALA A 21 -9.17 21.52 -10.12
N GLN A 22 -8.53 22.63 -9.73
CA GLN A 22 -7.88 23.54 -10.66
C GLN A 22 -6.73 22.87 -11.41
N VAL A 23 -5.84 22.15 -10.71
CA VAL A 23 -4.72 21.44 -11.35
C VAL A 23 -5.20 20.30 -12.23
N ALA A 24 -6.26 19.57 -11.83
CA ALA A 24 -6.87 18.57 -12.70
C ALA A 24 -7.39 19.18 -14.00
N ALA A 25 -7.99 20.38 -13.93
CA ALA A 25 -8.53 21.08 -15.09
C ALA A 25 -7.43 21.66 -16.01
N THR A 26 -6.33 22.17 -15.44
CA THR A 26 -5.20 22.75 -16.20
C THR A 26 -4.17 21.71 -16.64
N GLY A 27 -4.21 20.50 -16.07
CA GLY A 27 -3.24 19.43 -16.26
C GLY A 27 -1.94 19.62 -15.47
N ARG A 28 -1.67 20.82 -14.95
CA ARG A 28 -0.43 21.16 -14.23
C ARG A 28 -0.60 22.31 -13.24
N GLY A 29 0.21 22.30 -12.20
CA GLY A 29 0.32 23.37 -11.20
C GLY A 29 1.76 23.51 -10.71
N GLU A 30 2.16 24.73 -10.34
CA GLU A 30 3.47 25.03 -9.75
C GLU A 30 3.26 25.72 -8.41
N PHE A 31 3.92 25.21 -7.37
CA PHE A 31 3.75 25.65 -5.99
C PHE A 31 5.10 25.94 -5.36
N THR A 32 5.25 27.10 -4.74
CA THR A 32 6.51 27.49 -4.09
C THR A 32 6.29 27.75 -2.61
N MET A 33 7.06 27.06 -1.75
CA MET A 33 7.04 27.27 -0.30
C MET A 33 8.45 27.10 0.27
N GLY A 34 8.88 28.03 1.12
CA GLY A 34 10.18 27.93 1.80
C GLY A 34 11.41 27.90 0.88
N GLY A 35 11.28 28.36 -0.38
CA GLY A 35 12.33 28.28 -1.40
C GLY A 35 12.33 26.97 -2.20
N GLU A 36 11.49 26.00 -1.83
CA GLU A 36 11.24 24.79 -2.61
C GLU A 36 10.10 25.06 -3.61
N THR A 37 10.29 24.69 -4.87
CA THR A 37 9.25 24.74 -5.91
C THR A 37 8.92 23.33 -6.34
N VAL A 38 7.63 23.01 -6.34
CA VAL A 38 7.09 21.70 -6.70
C VAL A 38 6.13 21.88 -7.86
N ARG A 39 6.34 21.13 -8.92
CA ARG A 39 5.43 21.07 -10.07
C ARG A 39 4.64 19.79 -10.03
N ILE A 40 3.32 19.93 -10.00
CA ILE A 40 2.38 18.83 -9.98
C ILE A 40 1.71 18.73 -11.35
N GLU A 41 1.71 17.53 -11.92
CA GLU A 41 1.01 17.20 -13.15
C GLU A 41 -0.10 16.20 -12.87
N TYR A 42 -1.26 16.40 -13.50
CA TYR A 42 -2.35 15.43 -13.45
C TYR A 42 -2.19 14.43 -14.59
N SER A 43 -2.10 13.14 -14.26
CA SER A 43 -2.12 12.03 -15.22
C SER A 43 -3.57 11.57 -15.40
N PRO A 44 -4.23 11.89 -16.53
CA PRO A 44 -5.60 11.45 -16.77
C PRO A 44 -5.68 9.94 -16.96
N THR A 45 -4.60 9.32 -17.42
CA THR A 45 -4.49 7.87 -17.64
C THR A 45 -4.56 7.10 -16.31
N ASP A 46 -3.86 7.61 -15.30
CA ASP A 46 -3.77 6.97 -13.99
C ASP A 46 -4.78 7.54 -12.97
N GLY A 47 -5.47 8.63 -13.33
CA GLY A 47 -6.36 9.37 -12.44
C GLY A 47 -5.65 10.01 -11.22
N ARG A 48 -4.34 10.21 -11.29
CA ARG A 48 -3.49 10.62 -10.16
C ARG A 48 -2.63 11.84 -10.46
N PHE A 49 -2.18 12.50 -9.41
CA PHE A 49 -1.24 13.62 -9.48
C PHE A 49 0.19 13.14 -9.24
N LEU A 50 1.12 13.62 -10.04
CA LEU A 50 2.53 13.27 -10.05
C LEU A 50 3.38 14.53 -9.88
N ALA A 51 4.53 14.42 -9.23
CA ALA A 51 5.50 15.51 -9.19
C ALA A 51 6.47 15.39 -10.38
N SER A 52 6.62 16.47 -11.15
CA SER A 52 7.43 16.48 -12.38
C SER A 52 8.93 16.72 -12.13
N ASP A 53 9.33 17.28 -10.99
CA ASP A 53 10.71 17.70 -10.71
C ASP A 53 11.53 16.73 -9.82
N GLY A 54 10.94 15.65 -9.32
CA GLY A 54 11.69 14.61 -8.60
C GLY A 54 12.38 15.06 -7.29
N THR A 55 12.11 16.27 -6.79
CA THR A 55 12.50 16.69 -5.44
C THR A 55 11.66 15.92 -4.43
N GLY A 56 12.17 14.77 -3.97
CA GLY A 56 11.56 13.93 -2.92
C GLY A 56 11.63 14.57 -1.53
N GLY A 57 11.30 15.85 -1.42
CA GLY A 57 11.24 16.61 -0.19
C GLY A 57 9.88 16.51 0.50
N LEU A 58 9.85 16.86 1.79
CA LEU A 58 8.64 16.82 2.61
C LEU A 58 7.48 17.63 2.01
N PHE A 59 7.77 18.76 1.36
CA PHE A 59 6.74 19.59 0.75
C PHE A 59 6.08 18.89 -0.45
N THR A 60 6.87 18.24 -1.31
CA THR A 60 6.37 17.39 -2.40
C THR A 60 5.51 16.25 -1.88
N GLU A 61 5.96 15.55 -0.82
CA GLU A 61 5.21 14.45 -0.20
C GLU A 61 3.85 14.91 0.32
N LEU A 62 3.82 16.04 1.04
CA LEU A 62 2.57 16.60 1.59
C LEU A 62 1.62 17.03 0.47
N LEU A 63 2.12 17.70 -0.58
CA LEU A 63 1.30 18.08 -1.72
C LEU A 63 0.70 16.85 -2.41
N LEU A 64 1.52 15.83 -2.72
CA LEU A 64 1.03 14.60 -3.35
C LEU A 64 0.03 13.86 -2.47
N LEU A 65 0.24 13.85 -1.15
CA LEU A 65 -0.69 13.27 -0.19
C LEU A 65 -2.05 13.97 -0.27
N GLY A 66 -2.09 15.31 -0.17
CA GLY A 66 -3.34 16.07 -0.27
C GLY A 66 -4.03 15.95 -1.62
N PHE A 67 -3.25 15.95 -2.71
CA PHE A 67 -3.79 15.86 -4.07
C PHE A 67 -4.32 14.48 -4.42
N ASN A 68 -3.74 13.40 -3.91
CA ASN A 68 -4.22 12.05 -4.22
C ASN A 68 -5.22 11.54 -3.18
N ASN A 69 -4.96 11.78 -1.89
CA ASN A 69 -5.71 11.19 -0.77
C ASN A 69 -6.68 12.17 -0.08
N GLY A 70 -6.61 13.46 -0.44
CA GLY A 70 -7.55 14.49 0.03
C GLY A 70 -7.06 15.28 1.24
N PRO A 71 -7.78 16.37 1.59
CA PRO A 71 -7.36 17.31 2.62
C PRO A 71 -7.29 16.70 4.02
N GLN A 72 -8.13 15.70 4.32
CA GLN A 72 -8.11 15.02 5.62
C GLN A 72 -6.79 14.27 5.83
N ALA A 73 -6.38 13.45 4.86
CA ALA A 73 -5.12 12.70 4.94
C ALA A 73 -3.90 13.63 5.06
N LEU A 74 -3.93 14.77 4.34
CA LEU A 74 -2.91 15.81 4.47
C LEU A 74 -2.91 16.42 5.89
N GLY A 75 -4.08 16.78 6.42
CA GLY A 75 -4.20 17.38 7.74
C GLY A 75 -3.67 16.46 8.84
N GLU A 76 -4.04 15.17 8.80
CA GLU A 76 -3.55 14.16 9.74
C GLU A 76 -2.01 14.05 9.70
N ARG A 77 -1.41 14.04 8.50
CA ARG A 77 0.06 14.01 8.35
C ARG A 77 0.73 15.27 8.87
N MET A 78 0.19 16.45 8.59
CA MET A 78 0.74 17.72 9.09
C MET A 78 0.69 17.79 10.62
N LEU A 79 -0.42 17.33 11.22
CA LEU A 79 -0.56 17.27 12.68
C LEU A 79 0.43 16.30 13.31
N SER A 80 0.63 15.12 12.71
CA SER A 80 1.62 14.13 13.15
C SER A 80 3.04 14.73 13.22
N ILE A 81 3.44 15.48 12.19
CA ILE A 81 4.75 16.17 12.15
C ILE A 81 4.86 17.23 13.27
N LEU A 82 3.81 18.03 13.48
CA LEU A 82 3.81 19.11 14.49
C LEU A 82 3.84 18.58 15.92
N SER A 83 3.26 17.42 16.16
CA SER A 83 3.23 16.79 17.48
C SER A 83 4.56 16.16 17.88
N GLY A 84 5.63 16.24 17.06
CA GLY A 84 6.95 15.66 17.35
C GLY A 84 6.90 14.16 17.60
N SER A 85 5.78 13.54 17.21
CA SER A 85 5.50 12.15 17.40
C SER A 85 5.91 11.49 16.09
N ASP A 86 7.06 10.84 16.08
CA ASP A 86 7.36 9.76 15.13
C ASP A 86 6.45 8.53 15.37
N ALA A 87 5.26 8.76 15.93
CA ALA A 87 4.10 7.92 15.81
C ALA A 87 3.33 8.44 14.60
N GLY A 88 3.82 8.05 13.42
CA GLY A 88 2.97 7.91 12.25
C GLY A 88 1.93 6.82 12.52
N GLU A 89 1.00 7.06 13.44
CA GLU A 89 -0.38 6.64 13.22
C GLU A 89 -1.00 7.61 12.20
N THR A 90 -0.39 7.63 11.01
CA THR A 90 -1.23 7.56 9.83
C THR A 90 -2.12 6.33 10.12
N GLN A 91 -3.41 6.36 9.83
CA GLN A 91 -3.94 5.14 9.24
C GLN A 91 -3.14 4.97 7.94
N SER A 92 -1.91 4.48 8.08
CA SER A 92 -1.08 4.01 7.00
C SER A 92 -1.99 2.97 6.43
N GLN A 93 -2.58 3.25 5.28
CA GLN A 93 -3.12 2.16 4.50
C GLN A 93 -1.89 1.31 4.23
N VAL A 94 -1.63 0.36 5.14
CA VAL A 94 -0.49 -0.55 5.09
C VAL A 94 -0.55 -1.09 3.69
N THR A 95 0.38 -0.71 2.83
CA THR A 95 0.22 -1.05 1.43
C THR A 95 0.38 -2.56 1.29
N PRO A 96 -0.13 -3.18 0.21
CA PRO A 96 0.17 -4.59 -0.02
C PRO A 96 1.69 -4.84 -0.06
N GLN A 97 2.51 -3.87 -0.52
CA GLN A 97 3.97 -3.97 -0.46
C GLN A 97 4.49 -4.01 0.97
N ASP A 98 4.07 -3.08 1.83
CA ASP A 98 4.50 -3.06 3.24
C ASP A 98 4.15 -4.38 3.93
N LYS A 99 2.96 -4.92 3.64
CA LYS A 99 2.51 -6.17 4.20
C LYS A 99 3.32 -7.36 3.68
N ILE A 100 3.69 -7.39 2.40
CA ILE A 100 4.57 -8.43 1.83
C ILE A 100 5.90 -8.45 2.59
N TYR A 101 6.55 -7.30 2.76
CA TYR A 101 7.84 -7.22 3.47
C TYR A 101 7.71 -7.57 4.96
N GLN A 102 6.59 -7.26 5.60
CA GLN A 102 6.34 -7.61 7.01
C GLN A 102 5.99 -9.08 7.22
N CYS A 103 5.41 -9.75 6.21
CA CYS A 103 4.91 -11.12 6.31
C CYS A 103 5.77 -12.15 5.58
N LYS A 104 6.87 -11.74 4.93
CA LYS A 104 7.79 -12.66 4.28
C LYS A 104 8.48 -13.57 5.29
N PHE A 105 8.78 -14.79 4.86
CA PHE A 105 9.49 -15.78 5.66
C PHE A 105 10.28 -16.73 4.76
N SER A 106 11.31 -17.36 5.33
CA SER A 106 12.05 -18.40 4.62
C SER A 106 11.21 -19.68 4.54
N VAL A 107 11.00 -20.18 3.32
CA VAL A 107 10.16 -21.35 3.09
C VAL A 107 10.96 -22.62 3.35
N ASN A 108 10.50 -23.39 4.31
CA ASN A 108 11.04 -24.71 4.62
C ASN A 108 9.87 -25.70 4.74
N THR A 109 9.90 -26.77 3.95
CA THR A 109 8.84 -27.79 3.93
C THR A 109 8.65 -28.49 5.28
N GLU A 110 9.74 -28.66 6.05
CA GLU A 110 9.69 -29.28 7.37
C GLU A 110 8.98 -28.39 8.40
N SER A 111 9.18 -27.08 8.33
CA SER A 111 8.51 -26.13 9.24
C SER A 111 7.03 -25.94 8.90
N LEU A 112 6.67 -26.03 7.62
CA LEU A 112 5.29 -25.87 7.14
C LEU A 112 4.43 -27.14 7.25
N GLN A 113 5.04 -28.29 7.59
CA GLN A 113 4.35 -29.60 7.74
C GLN A 113 3.47 -29.95 6.53
N CYS A 114 4.00 -29.75 5.33
CA CYS A 114 3.28 -29.93 4.07
C CYS A 114 4.12 -30.73 3.05
N PRO A 115 3.49 -31.41 2.08
CA PRO A 115 4.20 -32.08 1.01
C PRO A 115 4.91 -31.08 0.09
N SER A 116 6.00 -31.50 -0.57
CA SER A 116 6.83 -30.65 -1.44
C SER A 116 6.04 -29.96 -2.56
N ASP A 117 5.00 -30.61 -3.08
CA ASP A 117 4.19 -30.05 -4.15
C ASP A 117 3.30 -28.89 -3.68
N ALA A 118 2.98 -28.83 -2.38
CA ALA A 118 2.17 -27.76 -1.81
C ALA A 118 2.95 -26.43 -1.69
N THR A 119 4.28 -26.46 -1.69
CA THR A 119 5.11 -25.25 -1.57
C THR A 119 5.49 -24.62 -2.91
N ARG A 120 5.02 -25.14 -4.05
CA ARG A 120 5.29 -24.51 -5.35
C ARG A 120 4.52 -23.20 -5.48
N CYS A 121 5.25 -22.12 -5.74
CA CYS A 121 4.66 -20.83 -6.08
C CYS A 121 4.03 -20.88 -7.48
N PRO A 122 2.78 -20.42 -7.66
CA PRO A 122 2.12 -20.41 -8.97
C PRO A 122 2.72 -19.45 -10.01
N ILE A 123 3.54 -18.47 -9.59
CA ILE A 123 4.15 -17.49 -10.51
C ILE A 123 5.47 -18.02 -11.07
N ILE A 124 6.39 -18.44 -10.20
CA ILE A 124 7.71 -18.94 -10.59
C ILE A 124 7.72 -20.44 -10.90
N LEU A 125 6.64 -21.16 -10.57
CA LEU A 125 6.47 -22.60 -10.77
C LEU A 125 7.49 -23.47 -10.02
N GLU A 126 8.14 -22.93 -9.00
CA GLU A 126 9.14 -23.59 -8.14
C GLU A 126 8.86 -23.28 -6.67
N THR A 127 9.52 -23.97 -5.75
CA THR A 127 9.48 -23.64 -4.31
C THR A 127 10.35 -22.39 -4.08
N PRO A 128 9.79 -21.27 -3.61
CA PRO A 128 10.57 -20.06 -3.39
C PRO A 128 11.49 -20.20 -2.17
N GLU A 129 12.60 -19.46 -2.13
CA GLU A 129 13.46 -19.37 -0.95
C GLU A 129 12.82 -18.49 0.14
N GLU A 130 12.32 -17.31 -0.26
CA GLU A 130 11.51 -16.42 0.56
C GLU A 130 10.07 -16.40 0.02
N GLY A 131 9.12 -16.73 0.89
CA GLY A 131 7.71 -16.83 0.55
C GLY A 131 6.84 -15.91 1.38
N VAL A 132 5.63 -15.68 0.89
CA VAL A 132 4.57 -14.97 1.58
C VAL A 132 3.23 -15.65 1.31
N PHE A 133 2.38 -15.74 2.33
CA PHE A 133 1.04 -16.28 2.18
C PHE A 133 0.03 -15.19 1.84
N VAL A 134 -0.79 -15.47 0.83
CA VAL A 134 -1.85 -14.56 0.39
C VAL A 134 -3.16 -15.32 0.28
N LYS A 135 -4.21 -14.82 0.92
CA LYS A 135 -5.57 -15.31 0.77
C LYS A 135 -6.01 -15.17 -0.68
N ASN A 136 -6.72 -16.17 -1.20
CA ASN A 136 -7.20 -16.13 -2.59
C ASN A 136 -8.20 -14.98 -2.87
N SER A 137 -8.85 -14.47 -1.81
CA SER A 137 -9.66 -13.26 -1.77
C SER A 137 -9.78 -12.78 -0.32
N ASP A 138 -10.27 -11.58 -0.08
CA ASP A 138 -10.49 -11.05 1.29
C ASP A 138 -11.35 -11.95 2.17
N SER A 139 -12.33 -12.65 1.60
CA SER A 139 -13.21 -13.58 2.32
C SER A 139 -12.75 -15.04 2.27
N SER A 140 -11.69 -15.36 1.51
CA SER A 140 -11.22 -16.73 1.35
C SER A 140 -10.55 -17.23 2.62
N ALA A 141 -10.97 -18.40 3.10
CA ALA A 141 -10.23 -19.13 4.13
C ALA A 141 -8.99 -19.83 3.57
N VAL A 142 -8.83 -19.92 2.24
CA VAL A 142 -7.67 -20.53 1.58
C VAL A 142 -6.63 -19.46 1.28
N CYS A 143 -5.38 -19.76 1.65
CA CYS A 143 -4.19 -18.98 1.37
C CYS A 143 -3.25 -19.77 0.43
N THR A 144 -2.52 -19.04 -0.41
CA THR A 144 -1.57 -19.58 -1.39
C THR A 144 -0.19 -19.01 -1.10
N LEU A 145 0.84 -19.86 -1.21
CA LEU A 145 2.23 -19.45 -1.08
C LEU A 145 2.72 -18.81 -2.39
N PHE A 146 3.27 -17.60 -2.29
CA PHE A 146 3.92 -16.92 -3.40
C PHE A 146 5.37 -16.60 -3.07
N ASP A 147 6.19 -16.56 -4.12
CA ASP A 147 7.52 -15.96 -4.09
C ASP A 147 7.41 -14.46 -3.83
N VAL A 148 8.24 -13.94 -2.92
CA VAL A 148 8.18 -12.55 -2.47
C VAL A 148 8.46 -11.59 -3.62
N ASP A 149 9.50 -11.82 -4.42
CA ASP A 149 9.90 -10.92 -5.49
C ASP A 149 8.89 -10.95 -6.64
N ALA A 150 8.40 -12.13 -6.99
CA ALA A 150 7.39 -12.31 -8.01
C ALA A 150 6.07 -11.63 -7.64
N LEU A 151 5.60 -11.80 -6.40
CA LEU A 151 4.39 -11.13 -5.92
C LEU A 151 4.58 -9.62 -5.80
N SER A 152 5.74 -9.17 -5.34
CA SER A 152 6.07 -7.74 -5.25
C SER A 152 6.00 -7.07 -6.62
N ARG A 153 6.46 -7.73 -7.68
CA ARG A 153 6.30 -7.22 -9.06
C ARG A 153 4.83 -7.10 -9.45
N VAL A 154 4.02 -8.14 -9.20
CA VAL A 154 2.58 -8.13 -9.47
C VAL A 154 1.88 -6.96 -8.78
N VAL A 155 2.22 -6.69 -7.51
CA VAL A 155 1.64 -5.58 -6.75
C VAL A 155 2.12 -4.22 -7.28
N ASN A 156 3.41 -4.07 -7.60
CA ASN A 156 3.95 -2.81 -8.15
C ASN A 156 3.35 -2.46 -9.52
N ASP A 157 3.04 -3.46 -10.33
CA ASP A 157 2.39 -3.28 -11.63
C ASP A 157 0.88 -2.98 -11.51
N GLY A 158 0.34 -2.88 -10.28
CA GLY A 158 -1.09 -2.65 -10.04
C GLY A 158 -1.97 -3.80 -10.52
N SER A 159 -1.41 -5.01 -10.63
CA SER A 159 -2.11 -6.18 -11.14
C SER A 159 -3.00 -6.84 -10.08
N VAL A 160 -3.75 -7.85 -10.51
CA VAL A 160 -4.69 -8.61 -9.67
C VAL A 160 -4.09 -9.95 -9.23
N HIS A 161 -4.69 -10.57 -8.22
CA HIS A 161 -4.29 -11.87 -7.67
C HIS A 161 -4.12 -12.92 -8.80
N PRO A 162 -2.97 -13.61 -8.89
CA PRO A 162 -2.65 -14.48 -10.03
C PRO A 162 -3.68 -15.59 -10.31
N LEU A 163 -4.28 -16.15 -9.26
CA LEU A 163 -5.26 -17.25 -9.38
C LEU A 163 -6.71 -16.78 -9.58
N THR A 164 -7.18 -15.83 -8.77
CA THR A 164 -8.60 -15.44 -8.68
C THR A 164 -8.92 -14.16 -9.43
N ARG A 165 -7.91 -13.41 -9.86
CA ARG A 165 -8.05 -12.08 -10.48
C ARG A 165 -8.72 -11.05 -9.54
N ALA A 166 -8.80 -11.32 -8.24
CA ALA A 166 -9.26 -10.36 -7.24
C ALA A 166 -8.22 -9.24 -7.02
N PRO A 167 -8.63 -8.00 -6.68
CA PRO A 167 -7.69 -6.96 -6.27
C PRO A 167 -6.86 -7.44 -5.07
N ILE A 168 -5.54 -7.24 -5.11
CA ILE A 168 -4.67 -7.62 -3.98
C ILE A 168 -4.76 -6.51 -2.94
N THR A 169 -5.32 -6.85 -1.77
CA THR A 169 -5.44 -5.93 -0.64
C THR A 169 -4.47 -6.33 0.48
N PRO A 170 -4.15 -5.41 1.39
CA PRO A 170 -3.27 -5.70 2.54
C PRO A 170 -3.83 -6.77 3.47
N SER A 171 -5.16 -6.89 3.56
CA SER A 171 -5.86 -7.90 4.36
C SER A 171 -5.77 -9.31 3.78
N MET A 172 -5.42 -9.44 2.51
CA MET A 172 -5.15 -10.75 1.90
C MET A 172 -3.77 -11.28 2.29
N ILE A 173 -2.79 -10.43 2.61
CA ILE A 173 -1.43 -10.84 2.94
C ILE A 173 -1.34 -11.11 4.44
N VAL A 174 -1.07 -12.37 4.78
CA VAL A 174 -1.13 -12.88 6.14
C VAL A 174 0.23 -13.39 6.59
N LYS A 175 0.45 -13.38 7.91
CA LYS A 175 1.68 -13.91 8.49
C LYS A 175 1.72 -15.45 8.38
N PRO A 176 2.90 -16.08 8.35
CA PRO A 176 3.02 -17.53 8.19
C PRO A 176 2.37 -18.33 9.33
N GLU A 177 2.23 -17.76 10.52
CA GLU A 177 1.64 -18.44 11.67
C GLU A 177 0.11 -18.43 11.60
N GLU A 178 -0.49 -17.57 10.76
CA GLU A 178 -1.93 -17.44 10.56
C GLU A 178 -2.47 -18.41 9.49
N CYS A 179 -1.59 -19.00 8.67
CA CYS A 179 -1.94 -19.88 7.56
C CYS A 179 -1.29 -21.26 7.75
N LYS A 180 -2.10 -22.34 7.85
CA LYS A 180 -1.62 -23.72 8.07
C LYS A 180 -2.02 -24.64 6.94
N TYR A 181 -1.18 -25.65 6.67
CA TYR A 181 -1.56 -26.70 5.73
C TYR A 181 -2.68 -27.58 6.32
N ASP A 182 -3.74 -27.81 5.55
CA ASP A 182 -4.81 -28.76 5.88
C ASP A 182 -4.70 -30.00 4.96
N PRO A 183 -4.24 -31.15 5.48
CA PRO A 183 -4.12 -32.37 4.70
C PRO A 183 -5.45 -32.90 4.16
N ALA A 184 -6.58 -32.64 4.84
CA ALA A 184 -7.89 -33.09 4.38
C ALA A 184 -8.37 -32.30 3.17
N ARG A 185 -7.93 -31.04 3.04
CA ARG A 185 -8.29 -30.14 1.93
C ARG A 185 -7.20 -30.03 0.85
N GLY A 186 -5.98 -30.46 1.15
CA GLY A 186 -4.83 -30.35 0.25
C GLY A 186 -4.42 -28.91 -0.04
N SER A 187 -4.69 -27.99 0.89
CA SER A 187 -4.49 -26.56 0.72
C SER A 187 -4.09 -25.88 2.03
N PHE A 188 -3.40 -24.74 1.95
CA PHE A 188 -3.23 -23.92 3.13
C PHE A 188 -4.50 -23.14 3.46
N ILE A 189 -4.85 -23.11 4.74
CA ILE A 189 -6.04 -22.46 5.27
C ILE A 189 -5.69 -21.53 6.42
N ILE A 190 -6.43 -20.44 6.54
CA ILE A 190 -6.37 -19.54 7.69
C ILE A 190 -6.76 -20.33 8.95
N LYS A 191 -5.99 -20.16 10.02
CA LYS A 191 -6.34 -20.72 11.33
C LYS A 191 -7.56 -19.99 11.88
N ASP A 192 -8.58 -20.75 12.29
CA ASP A 192 -9.63 -20.20 13.13
C ASP A 192 -8.98 -19.70 14.43
N SER A 193 -9.21 -18.43 14.77
CA SER A 193 -8.68 -17.76 15.97
C SER A 193 -9.21 -18.37 17.26
#